data_AF-A0A5C9AMZ7-F1
#
_entry.id   AF-A0A5C9AMZ7-F1
#
_cell.length_a   1.000
_cell.length_b   1.000
_cell.length_c   1.000
_cell.angle_alpha   90.00
_cell.angle_beta   90.00
_cell.angle_gamma   90.00
#
_symmetry.space_group_name_H-M   'P 1'
#
loop_
_entity.id
_entity.type
_entity.pdbx_description
1 polymer ?
#
loop_
_entity_poly.entity_id
_entity_poly.type
_entity_poly.pdbx_seq_one_letter_code
_entity_poly.pdbx_strand_id
1 'polypeptide(L)'
;QHKFLRIGVRCQAYPDAHIMMMSASLLQEGDVVLVVTHSGRTSDVKAAVELAKKNGAKIICITHSYHSPIAKLADYIICSPAPETPLLGRNASARILQLTLLDAFFVSVAQLNIEQANINMQKTGAIVDFFSPGALK
;
A
#
# COMPACT_ATOMS: atom_id res chain seq x y z
N GLN A 1 -3.98 2.91 -2.80
CA GLN A 1 -5.41 3.27 -2.72
C GLN A 1 -6.12 3.25 -4.08
N HIS A 2 -5.86 4.18 -5.02
CA HIS A 2 -6.65 4.30 -6.25
C HIS A 2 -6.76 3.00 -7.09
N LYS A 3 -5.64 2.30 -7.34
CA LYS A 3 -5.67 1.05 -8.12
C LYS A 3 -6.53 -0.03 -7.46
N PHE A 4 -6.37 -0.24 -6.15
CA PHE A 4 -7.17 -1.21 -5.39
C PHE A 4 -8.67 -0.91 -5.44
N LEU A 5 -9.06 0.38 -5.33
CA LEU A 5 -10.46 0.78 -5.46
C LEU A 5 -11.04 0.40 -6.84
N ARG A 6 -10.27 0.53 -7.92
CA ARG A 6 -10.72 0.15 -9.27
C ARG A 6 -11.14 -1.31 -9.37
N ILE A 7 -10.51 -2.21 -8.61
CA ILE A 7 -10.85 -3.64 -8.60
C ILE A 7 -11.80 -4.03 -7.44
N GLY A 8 -12.32 -3.04 -6.71
CA GLY A 8 -13.29 -3.24 -5.62
C GLY A 8 -12.67 -3.52 -4.24
N VAL A 9 -11.36 -3.41 -4.10
CA VAL A 9 -10.68 -3.53 -2.80
C VAL A 9 -10.70 -2.18 -2.10
N ARG A 10 -11.43 -2.09 -0.98
CA ARG A 10 -11.47 -0.88 -0.14
C ARG A 10 -10.14 -0.72 0.57
N CYS A 11 -9.45 0.38 0.30
CA CYS A 11 -8.12 0.67 0.82
C CYS A 11 -8.02 2.17 1.06
N GLN A 12 -7.43 2.57 2.20
CA GLN A 12 -7.15 3.97 2.53
C GLN A 12 -5.66 4.14 2.78
N ALA A 13 -5.07 5.19 2.19
CA ALA A 13 -3.72 5.63 2.49
C ALA A 13 -3.77 6.84 3.43
N TYR A 14 -2.93 6.84 4.46
CA TYR A 14 -2.87 7.88 5.47
C TYR A 14 -1.51 8.59 5.39
N PRO A 15 -1.42 9.80 4.84
CA PRO A 15 -0.18 10.57 4.83
C PRO A 15 0.10 11.27 6.16
N ASP A 16 -0.95 11.56 6.94
CA ASP A 16 -0.86 12.20 8.25
C ASP A 16 -0.68 11.17 9.37
N ALA A 17 0.26 11.44 10.28
CA ALA A 17 0.62 10.53 11.37
C ALA A 17 -0.51 10.33 12.39
N HIS A 18 -1.24 11.39 12.72
CA HIS A 18 -2.33 11.32 13.70
C HIS A 18 -3.50 10.51 13.16
N ILE A 19 -3.90 10.76 11.91
CA ILE A 19 -4.97 9.97 11.26
C ILE A 19 -4.53 8.51 11.08
N MET A 20 -3.27 8.26 10.73
CA MET A 20 -2.73 6.90 10.64
C MET A 20 -2.87 6.14 11.97
N MET A 21 -2.52 6.79 13.09
CA MET A 21 -2.67 6.22 14.44
C MET A 21 -4.13 5.99 14.82
N MET A 22 -5.02 6.95 14.53
CA MET A 22 -6.46 6.79 14.76
C MET A 22 -7.01 5.61 13.97
N SER A 23 -6.65 5.47 12.69
CA SER A 23 -7.04 4.32 11.88
C SER A 23 -6.48 3.02 12.45
N ALA A 24 -5.21 2.98 12.83
CA ALA A 24 -4.58 1.79 13.40
C ALA A 24 -5.25 1.33 14.70
N SER A 25 -5.72 2.27 15.53
CA SER A 25 -6.44 1.94 16.77
C SER A 25 -7.78 1.23 16.56
N LEU A 26 -8.36 1.34 15.38
CA LEU A 26 -9.67 0.77 15.03
C LEU A 26 -9.57 -0.54 14.23
N LEU A 27 -8.35 -0.96 13.88
CA LEU A 27 -8.14 -2.24 13.19
C LEU A 27 -8.47 -3.42 14.11
N GLN A 28 -8.75 -4.56 13.50
CA GLN A 28 -9.07 -5.82 14.19
C GLN A 28 -8.53 -7.03 13.41
N GLU A 29 -8.68 -8.23 13.97
CA GLU A 29 -8.37 -9.48 13.26
C GLU A 29 -9.16 -9.56 11.94
N GLY A 30 -8.48 -9.93 10.86
CA GLY A 30 -9.03 -9.94 9.50
C GLY A 30 -8.71 -8.68 8.69
N ASP A 31 -8.29 -7.59 9.33
CA ASP A 31 -7.78 -6.42 8.62
C ASP A 31 -6.32 -6.60 8.17
N VAL A 32 -5.93 -5.84 7.15
CA VAL A 32 -4.57 -5.87 6.57
C VAL A 32 -4.00 -4.46 6.47
N VAL A 33 -2.77 -4.30 6.96
CA VAL A 33 -1.97 -3.08 6.78
C VAL A 33 -0.86 -3.35 5.77
N LEU A 34 -0.88 -2.60 4.66
CA LEU A 34 0.22 -2.55 3.71
C LEU A 34 1.09 -1.32 4.02
N VAL A 35 2.33 -1.56 4.45
CA VAL A 35 3.30 -0.51 4.77
C VAL A 35 4.34 -0.44 3.67
N VAL A 36 4.55 0.74 3.10
CA VAL A 36 5.64 1.01 2.15
C VAL A 36 6.65 1.93 2.83
N THR A 37 7.87 1.44 3.05
CA THR A 37 8.90 2.20 3.75
C THR A 37 10.30 1.81 3.26
N HIS A 38 11.13 2.78 2.91
CA HIS A 38 12.49 2.48 2.45
C HIS A 38 13.39 2.05 3.61
N SER A 39 13.65 2.93 4.59
CA SER A 39 14.55 2.63 5.72
C SER A 39 13.92 1.74 6.80
N GLY A 40 12.58 1.66 6.85
CA GLY A 40 11.85 0.94 7.90
C GLY A 40 12.05 1.52 9.31
N ARG A 41 12.42 2.81 9.41
CA ARG A 41 12.79 3.49 10.67
C ARG A 41 11.93 4.71 11.01
N THR A 42 10.98 5.09 10.18
CA THR A 42 10.09 6.24 10.46
C THR A 42 9.27 5.96 11.71
N SER A 43 9.42 6.80 12.75
CA SER A 43 8.85 6.61 14.09
C SER A 43 7.34 6.45 14.05
N ASP A 44 6.65 7.34 13.35
CA ASP A 44 5.19 7.40 13.36
C ASP A 44 4.59 6.17 12.64
N VAL A 45 5.22 5.76 11.53
CA VAL A 45 4.85 4.53 10.82
C VAL A 45 5.10 3.31 11.71
N LYS A 46 6.23 3.27 12.42
CA LYS A 46 6.53 2.17 13.34
C LYS A 46 5.48 2.07 14.45
N ALA A 47 5.12 3.20 15.08
CA ALA A 47 4.10 3.25 16.12
C ALA A 47 2.73 2.76 15.62
N ALA A 48 2.33 3.20 14.41
CA ALA A 48 1.07 2.76 13.81
C ALA A 48 1.07 1.25 13.50
N VAL A 49 2.19 0.69 13.03
CA VAL A 49 2.32 -0.74 12.75
C VAL A 49 2.31 -1.56 14.04
N GLU A 50 2.98 -1.11 15.10
CA GLU A 50 2.94 -1.75 16.42
C GLU A 50 1.51 -1.80 16.96
N LEU A 51 0.77 -0.69 16.85
CA LEU A 51 -0.63 -0.61 17.27
C LEU A 51 -1.54 -1.51 16.43
N ALA A 52 -1.41 -1.47 15.10
CA ALA A 52 -2.17 -2.31 14.19
C ALA A 52 -1.96 -3.81 14.50
N LYS A 53 -0.71 -4.23 14.68
CA LYS A 53 -0.37 -5.62 15.01
C LYS A 53 -0.89 -6.03 16.38
N LYS A 54 -0.81 -5.14 17.37
CA LYS A 54 -1.40 -5.36 18.70
C LYS A 54 -2.90 -5.61 18.62
N ASN A 55 -3.59 -4.98 17.67
CA ASN A 55 -5.02 -5.14 17.44
C ASN A 55 -5.38 -6.35 16.55
N GLY A 56 -4.41 -7.15 16.11
CA GLY A 56 -4.66 -8.37 15.31
C GLY A 56 -4.61 -8.20 13.79
N ALA A 57 -4.34 -6.99 13.29
CA ALA A 57 -4.21 -6.78 11.85
C ALA A 57 -2.96 -7.50 11.29
N LYS A 58 -3.09 -8.08 10.10
CA LYS A 58 -1.94 -8.63 9.37
C LYS A 58 -1.11 -7.51 8.74
N ILE A 59 0.20 -7.61 8.86
CA ILE A 59 1.14 -6.59 8.39
C ILE A 59 1.91 -7.12 7.17
N ILE A 60 1.75 -6.44 6.04
CA ILE A 60 2.57 -6.63 4.84
C ILE A 60 3.50 -5.42 4.71
N CYS A 61 4.80 -5.65 4.58
CA CYS A 61 5.79 -4.58 4.50
C CYS A 61 6.58 -4.65 3.18
N ILE A 62 6.51 -3.58 2.39
CA ILE A 62 7.42 -3.34 1.26
C ILE A 62 8.58 -2.48 1.76
N THR A 63 9.79 -3.04 1.79
CA THR A 63 10.95 -2.33 2.35
C THR A 63 12.30 -2.77 1.79
N HIS A 64 13.30 -1.91 1.92
CA HIS A 64 14.66 -2.18 1.44
C HIS A 64 15.33 -3.38 2.11
N SER A 65 15.03 -3.61 3.40
CA SER A 65 15.72 -4.62 4.19
C SER A 65 14.81 -5.35 5.15
N TYR A 66 14.94 -6.69 5.15
CA TYR A 66 14.35 -7.60 6.12
C TYR A 66 14.75 -7.31 7.57
N HIS A 67 15.82 -6.54 7.79
CA HIS A 67 16.39 -6.28 9.12
C HIS A 67 15.91 -4.97 9.73
N SER A 68 15.11 -4.18 8.99
CA SER A 68 14.61 -2.90 9.48
C SER A 68 13.64 -3.08 10.67
N PRO A 69 13.53 -2.09 11.58
CA PRO A 69 12.62 -2.19 12.72
C PRO A 69 11.17 -2.51 12.33
N ILE A 70 10.65 -1.88 11.26
CA ILE A 70 9.30 -2.16 10.77
C ILE A 70 9.20 -3.57 10.14
N ALA A 71 10.22 -4.03 9.41
CA ALA A 71 10.21 -5.37 8.82
C ALA A 71 10.06 -6.47 9.89
N LYS A 72 10.69 -6.31 11.05
CA LYS A 72 10.59 -7.27 12.17
C LYS A 72 9.17 -7.39 12.74
N LEU A 73 8.33 -6.38 12.51
CA LEU A 73 6.92 -6.39 12.90
C LEU A 73 6.01 -6.97 11.81
N ALA A 74 6.50 -7.13 10.58
CA ALA A 74 5.69 -7.61 9.47
C ALA A 74 5.43 -9.12 9.55
N ASP A 75 4.27 -9.56 9.07
CA ASP A 75 3.97 -10.98 8.85
C ASP A 75 4.45 -11.42 7.47
N TYR A 76 4.43 -10.50 6.49
CA TYR A 76 4.94 -10.72 5.14
C TYR A 76 5.83 -9.56 4.71
N ILE A 77 6.99 -9.87 4.12
CA ILE A 77 7.95 -8.86 3.66
C ILE A 77 8.15 -9.01 2.15
N ILE A 78 7.94 -7.91 1.43
CA ILE A 78 8.31 -7.76 0.01
C ILE A 78 9.55 -6.88 -0.02
N CYS A 79 10.70 -7.49 -0.31
CA CYS A 79 11.97 -6.77 -0.29
C CYS A 79 12.16 -5.94 -1.56
N SER A 80 12.55 -4.68 -1.38
CA SER A 80 12.85 -3.71 -2.44
C SER A 80 14.31 -3.23 -2.34
N PRO A 81 15.31 -4.11 -2.59
CA PRO A 81 16.72 -3.77 -2.47
C PRO A 81 17.12 -2.82 -3.60
N ALA A 82 16.96 -1.51 -3.36
CA ALA A 82 17.37 -0.48 -4.30
C ALA A 82 18.83 -0.08 -4.06
N PRO A 83 19.66 0.04 -5.11
CA PRO A 83 21.03 0.51 -4.96
C PRO A 83 21.08 1.92 -4.37
N GLU A 84 21.92 2.10 -3.36
CA GLU A 84 22.25 3.42 -2.82
C GLU A 84 23.30 4.08 -3.72
N THR A 85 22.85 4.82 -4.74
CA THR A 85 23.76 5.63 -5.57
C THR A 85 23.71 7.10 -5.13
N PRO A 86 24.86 7.76 -4.88
CA PRO A 86 24.90 9.17 -4.50
C PRO A 86 24.28 10.11 -5.54
N LEU A 87 24.34 9.73 -6.82
CA LEU A 87 23.97 10.56 -7.97
C LEU A 87 22.47 10.56 -8.29
N LEU A 88 21.74 9.46 -8.07
CA LEU A 88 20.31 9.38 -8.42
C LEU A 88 19.38 9.82 -7.27
N GLY A 89 19.95 10.28 -6.16
CA GLY A 89 19.24 10.50 -4.92
C GLY A 89 18.77 9.16 -4.34
N ARG A 90 19.01 8.96 -3.04
CA ARG A 90 18.58 7.76 -2.28
C ARG A 90 17.11 7.37 -2.47
N ASN A 91 16.29 8.25 -3.03
CA ASN A 91 14.85 8.13 -3.10
C ASN A 91 14.30 7.74 -4.48
N ALA A 92 14.97 8.04 -5.60
CA ALA A 92 14.33 7.89 -6.92
C ALA A 92 14.26 6.42 -7.37
N SER A 93 15.41 5.74 -7.38
CA SER A 93 15.50 4.29 -7.68
C SER A 93 14.64 3.46 -6.73
N ALA A 94 14.74 3.75 -5.43
CA ALA A 94 13.93 3.10 -4.40
C ALA A 94 12.43 3.29 -4.62
N ARG A 95 11.99 4.50 -4.95
CA ARG A 95 10.57 4.79 -5.22
C ARG A 95 10.09 4.10 -6.47
N ILE A 96 10.85 4.10 -7.56
CA ILE A 96 10.50 3.39 -8.79
C ILE A 96 10.34 1.89 -8.50
N LEU A 97 11.33 1.27 -7.83
CA LEU A 97 11.27 -0.14 -7.48
C LEU A 97 10.05 -0.46 -6.60
N GLN A 98 9.78 0.36 -5.58
CA GLN A 98 8.61 0.17 -4.71
C GLN A 98 7.28 0.36 -5.44
N LEU A 99 7.20 1.29 -6.39
CA LEU A 99 6.02 1.46 -7.24
C LEU A 99 5.82 0.24 -8.16
N THR A 100 6.89 -0.27 -8.77
CA THR A 100 6.83 -1.50 -9.59
C THR A 100 6.39 -2.70 -8.77
N LEU A 101 6.92 -2.86 -7.54
CA LEU A 101 6.50 -3.93 -6.63
C LEU A 101 5.04 -3.78 -6.20
N LEU A 102 4.59 -2.55 -5.94
CA LEU A 102 3.19 -2.27 -5.63
C LEU A 102 2.27 -2.60 -6.82
N ASP A 103 2.72 -2.35 -8.04
CA ASP A 103 1.99 -2.71 -9.27
C ASP A 103 1.91 -4.23 -9.46
N ALA A 104 3.01 -4.95 -9.25
CA ALA A 104 3.00 -6.41 -9.27
C ALA A 104 2.07 -6.97 -8.19
N PHE A 105 2.14 -6.44 -6.96
CA PHE A 105 1.26 -6.82 -5.86
C PHE A 105 -0.21 -6.57 -6.20
N PHE A 106 -0.53 -5.42 -6.80
CA PHE A 106 -1.87 -5.12 -7.29
C PHE A 106 -2.36 -6.15 -8.32
N VAL A 107 -1.53 -6.51 -9.30
CA VAL A 107 -1.87 -7.52 -10.32
C VAL A 107 -2.12 -8.88 -9.67
N SER A 108 -1.27 -9.30 -8.72
CA SER A 108 -1.46 -10.55 -7.99
C SER A 108 -2.79 -10.58 -7.23
N VAL A 109 -3.19 -9.47 -6.59
CA VAL A 109 -4.50 -9.37 -5.91
C VAL A 109 -5.65 -9.43 -6.91
N ALA A 110 -5.55 -8.74 -8.05
CA ALA A 110 -6.57 -8.79 -9.09
C ALA A 110 -6.74 -10.19 -9.69
N GLN A 111 -5.65 -10.95 -9.80
CA GLN A 111 -5.67 -12.31 -10.35
C GLN A 111 -6.37 -13.34 -9.46
N LEU A 112 -6.50 -13.09 -8.15
CA LEU A 112 -7.23 -13.99 -7.25
C LEU A 112 -8.72 -14.13 -7.63
N ASN A 113 -9.29 -13.10 -8.26
CA ASN A 113 -10.62 -13.15 -8.84
C ASN A 113 -10.72 -12.18 -10.04
N ILE A 114 -10.13 -12.60 -11.16
CA ILE A 114 -9.97 -11.76 -12.36
C ILE A 114 -11.30 -11.30 -12.96
N GLU A 115 -12.33 -12.17 -12.91
CA GLU A 115 -13.66 -11.84 -13.42
C GLU A 115 -14.29 -10.70 -12.62
N GLN A 116 -14.30 -10.83 -11.28
CA GLN A 116 -14.85 -9.79 -10.42
C GLN A 116 -14.03 -8.49 -10.49
N ALA A 117 -12.70 -8.59 -10.58
CA ALA A 117 -11.82 -7.45 -10.74
C ALA A 117 -12.13 -6.67 -12.03
N ASN A 118 -12.35 -7.37 -13.15
CA ASN A 118 -12.73 -6.75 -14.42
C ASN A 118 -14.09 -6.06 -14.37
N ILE A 119 -15.10 -6.71 -13.76
CA ILE A 119 -16.44 -6.12 -13.56
C ILE A 119 -16.33 -4.83 -12.74
N ASN A 120 -15.58 -4.85 -11.64
CA ASN A 120 -15.38 -3.67 -10.79
C ASN A 120 -14.61 -2.57 -11.53
N MET A 121 -13.62 -2.93 -12.34
CA MET A 121 -12.82 -1.99 -13.11
C MET A 121 -13.63 -1.28 -14.20
N GLN A 122 -14.58 -1.97 -14.82
CA GLN A 122 -15.55 -1.38 -15.76
C GLN A 122 -16.52 -0.42 -15.03
N LYS A 123 -17.13 -0.87 -13.92
CA LYS A 123 -18.04 -0.03 -13.11
C LYS A 123 -17.37 1.27 -12.65
N THR A 124 -16.15 1.15 -12.12
CA THR A 124 -15.38 2.31 -11.64
C THR A 124 -14.81 3.16 -12.76
N GLY A 125 -14.63 2.62 -13.97
CA GLY A 125 -14.24 3.39 -15.15
C GLY A 125 -15.41 4.22 -15.70
N ALA A 126 -16.56 3.58 -15.91
CA ALA A 126 -17.74 4.21 -16.51
C ALA A 126 -18.20 5.47 -15.75
N ILE A 127 -18.11 5.48 -14.42
CA ILE A 127 -18.49 6.65 -13.63
C ILE A 127 -17.48 7.79 -13.74
N VAL A 128 -16.19 7.51 -13.96
CA VAL A 128 -15.18 8.56 -14.18
C VAL A 128 -15.36 9.17 -15.56
N ASP A 129 -15.70 8.34 -16.56
CA ASP A 129 -16.00 8.80 -17.92
C ASP A 129 -17.26 9.68 -17.93
N PHE A 130 -18.27 9.37 -17.10
CA PHE A 130 -19.46 10.22 -16.92
C PHE A 130 -19.13 11.64 -16.44
N PHE A 131 -18.11 11.82 -15.61
CA PHE A 131 -17.65 13.14 -15.15
C PHE A 131 -16.59 13.78 -16.06
N SER A 132 -16.25 13.15 -17.18
CA SER A 132 -15.26 13.70 -18.11
C SER A 132 -15.84 14.90 -18.88
N PRO A 133 -15.04 15.96 -19.12
CA PRO A 133 -15.49 17.17 -19.80
C PRO A 133 -15.90 16.85 -21.24
N GLY A 134 -17.20 16.64 -21.45
CA GLY A 134 -17.79 16.22 -22.73
C GLY A 134 -19.07 15.39 -22.58
N ALA A 135 -19.25 14.68 -21.46
CA ALA A 135 -20.41 13.82 -21.21
C ALA A 135 -21.66 14.54 -20.67
N LEU A 136 -21.51 15.81 -20.23
CA LEU A 136 -22.57 16.64 -19.66
C LEU A 136 -23.07 17.74 -20.63
N LYS A 137 -22.86 17.58 -21.94
CA LYS A 137 -23.43 18.46 -22.97
C LYS A 137 -24.61 17.79 -23.66
#